data_AF-A0A951KLW2-F1
#
_entry.id   AF-A0A951KLW2-F1
#
_cell.length_a   1.000
_cell.length_b   1.000
_cell.length_c   1.000
_cell.angle_alpha   90.00
_cell.angle_beta   90.00
_cell.angle_gamma   90.00
#
_symmetry.space_group_name_H-M   'P 1'
#
loop_
_entity.id
_entity.type
_entity.pdbx_description
1 polymer ?
#
loop_
_entity_poly.entity_id
_entity_poly.type
_entity_poly.pdbx_seq_one_letter_code
_entity_poly.pdbx_strand_id
1 'polypeptide(L)'
;MDQNEHFGKLSSFINDDYADDWGDNQDLWLPEHLISLPDQRWAVWRTITLRGAGFPIAQVLSLAPESCRAATRQLLEAEDRAKQAEEAAAALVNAALDDLRRTDQWHDTARRYPLVQLLRAIRQRKLPQTVEQPDAIVQALDALRAALAEAEAAKISYGAAFAESMRESSRAIRAVAADERFREAVIWQNRQAYHTGVLPLQAQPETTRNSKQRQQEELIASYVQRYCAKNDTIGFFGPVGWASFIPEGPPIRMEPGPSLTESREVYFEGWAIDTLAETLGKNKHLRPWLAPRRTPFAYLEGTTLQLPLEKPAQISPKQAAVLQACDGQRMAREIAADLVRAPDSQITGE
;
A
#
# COMPACT_ATOMS: atom_id res chain seq x y z
N MET A 1 29.50 -31.63 9.02
CA MET A 1 28.28 -31.12 8.36
C MET A 1 27.53 -30.29 9.38
N ASP A 2 27.96 -29.09 9.76
CA ASP A 2 28.55 -27.96 9.03
C ASP A 2 27.54 -27.21 8.16
N GLN A 3 26.97 -26.13 8.73
CA GLN A 3 26.36 -24.97 8.06
C GLN A 3 26.35 -23.77 9.03
N ASN A 4 27.52 -23.37 9.54
CA ASN A 4 27.62 -22.12 10.31
C ASN A 4 28.93 -21.36 10.04
N GLU A 5 29.39 -21.38 8.79
CA GLU A 5 30.47 -20.53 8.31
C GLU A 5 29.96 -19.70 7.12
N HIS A 6 29.58 -18.43 7.34
CA HIS A 6 29.70 -17.30 6.38
C HIS A 6 29.10 -15.98 6.92
N PHE A 7 29.56 -15.54 8.10
CA PHE A 7 29.54 -14.12 8.45
C PHE A 7 30.96 -13.71 8.89
N GLY A 8 31.85 -13.64 7.89
CA GLY A 8 33.19 -13.09 8.06
C GLY A 8 33.14 -11.58 8.23
N LYS A 9 33.65 -11.10 9.37
CA LYS A 9 34.29 -9.80 9.61
C LYS A 9 33.50 -8.55 9.16
N LEU A 10 32.49 -8.17 9.94
CA LEU A 10 32.13 -6.76 10.14
C LEU A 10 32.66 -6.19 11.47
N SER A 11 33.29 -7.03 12.30
CA SER A 11 33.86 -6.65 13.60
C SER A 11 35.22 -5.96 13.54
N SER A 12 35.80 -5.73 12.35
CA SER A 12 37.11 -5.05 12.22
C SER A 12 37.03 -3.56 11.88
N PHE A 13 35.83 -2.97 11.88
CA PHE A 13 35.63 -1.52 11.66
C PHE A 13 35.16 -0.76 12.90
N ILE A 14 34.94 -1.46 14.01
CA ILE A 14 34.62 -0.83 15.29
C ILE A 14 35.90 -0.91 16.12
N ASN A 15 36.61 0.20 16.20
CA ASN A 15 37.69 0.36 17.16
C ASN A 15 37.04 0.36 18.56
N ASP A 16 37.21 -0.73 19.30
CA ASP A 16 36.73 -0.86 20.69
C ASP A 16 37.44 0.10 21.67
N ASP A 17 38.46 0.83 21.22
CA ASP A 17 39.20 1.82 22.02
C ASP A 17 38.42 3.13 22.30
N TYR A 18 37.18 3.27 21.83
CA TYR A 18 36.33 4.45 22.11
C TYR A 18 35.18 4.16 23.10
N ALA A 19 35.11 2.95 23.68
CA ALA A 19 33.99 2.55 24.54
C ALA A 19 34.10 3.06 25.99
N ASP A 20 35.31 3.37 26.49
CA ASP A 20 35.56 3.60 27.92
C ASP A 20 35.87 5.05 28.33
N ASP A 21 35.76 6.04 27.42
CA ASP A 21 36.09 7.45 27.72
C ASP A 21 34.86 8.37 27.87
N TRP A 22 33.67 7.78 28.06
CA TRP A 22 32.46 8.53 28.42
C TRP A 22 32.39 8.72 29.93
N GLY A 23 33.40 9.39 30.48
CA GLY A 23 33.31 9.97 31.82
C GLY A 23 32.08 10.88 31.91
N ASP A 24 31.52 11.00 33.11
CA ASP A 24 30.51 12.00 33.49
C ASP A 24 30.94 13.39 32.99
N ASN A 25 30.50 13.80 31.80
CA ASN A 25 30.89 15.07 31.21
C ASN A 25 29.73 15.64 30.38
N GLN A 26 29.11 16.69 30.92
CA GLN A 26 29.12 18.04 30.35
C GLN A 26 28.43 18.15 29.01
N ASP A 27 27.26 18.79 29.03
CA ASP A 27 26.55 19.44 27.92
C ASP A 27 27.30 19.36 26.57
N LEU A 28 27.16 18.23 25.87
CA LEU A 28 27.69 18.06 24.54
C LEU A 28 27.07 19.15 23.67
N TRP A 29 27.89 20.11 23.25
CA TRP A 29 27.46 21.15 22.34
C TRP A 29 27.04 20.50 21.03
N LEU A 30 25.73 20.32 20.86
CA LEU A 30 25.15 19.83 19.62
C LEU A 30 25.05 20.99 18.64
N PRO A 31 25.42 20.79 17.36
CA PRO A 31 25.07 21.72 16.30
C PRO A 31 23.57 22.06 16.32
N GLU A 32 23.23 23.30 15.98
CA GLU A 32 21.84 23.83 16.07
C GLU A 32 20.79 22.97 15.36
N HIS A 33 21.20 22.30 14.28
CA HIS A 33 20.34 21.43 13.48
C HIS A 33 20.04 20.07 14.15
N LEU A 34 20.57 19.79 15.33
CA LEU A 34 20.34 18.56 16.08
C LEU A 34 19.59 18.82 17.40
N ILE A 35 18.86 17.81 17.86
CA ILE A 35 18.23 17.75 19.17
C ILE A 35 18.56 16.42 19.84
N SER A 36 18.96 16.47 21.10
CA SER A 36 19.28 15.27 21.90
C SER A 36 18.00 14.58 22.36
N LEU A 37 17.99 13.24 22.34
CA LEU A 37 16.94 12.45 22.97
C LEU A 37 17.15 12.38 24.50
N PRO A 38 16.12 12.05 25.31
CA PRO A 38 16.21 12.09 26.77
C PRO A 38 17.33 11.24 27.39
N ASP A 39 17.76 10.17 26.71
CA ASP A 39 18.87 9.30 27.16
C ASP A 39 20.25 9.82 26.75
N GLN A 40 20.32 10.92 26.00
CA GLN A 40 21.52 11.59 25.49
C GLN A 40 22.49 10.71 24.68
N ARG A 41 22.07 9.51 24.29
CA ARG A 41 22.86 8.59 23.47
C ARG A 41 22.73 8.88 21.98
N TRP A 42 21.64 9.54 21.60
CA TRP A 42 21.29 9.82 20.22
C TRP A 42 20.84 11.26 20.06
N ALA A 43 21.23 11.85 18.94
CA ALA A 43 20.67 13.10 18.46
C ALA A 43 19.95 12.86 17.13
N VAL A 44 18.86 13.59 16.91
CA VAL A 44 18.11 13.57 15.65
C VAL A 44 18.14 14.94 15.01
N TRP A 45 17.93 14.99 13.69
CA TRP A 45 17.79 16.25 12.98
C TRP A 45 16.56 16.98 13.52
N ARG A 46 16.75 18.24 13.89
CA ARG A 46 15.68 19.14 14.33
C ARG A 46 14.61 19.25 13.27
N THR A 47 15.03 19.42 12.01
CA THR A 47 14.13 19.49 10.87
C THR A 47 13.96 18.11 10.25
N ILE A 48 12.71 17.68 10.13
CA ILE A 48 12.34 16.41 9.54
C ILE A 48 11.47 16.63 8.31
N THR A 49 11.49 15.64 7.44
CA THR A 49 10.59 15.56 6.31
C THR A 49 9.35 14.76 6.72
N LEU A 50 8.18 15.36 6.58
CA LEU A 50 6.90 14.71 6.82
C LEU A 50 6.23 14.39 5.48
N ARG A 51 5.79 13.15 5.32
CA ARG A 51 5.03 12.72 4.13
C ARG A 51 3.60 12.39 4.55
N GLY A 52 2.63 13.04 3.94
CA GLY A 52 1.20 12.80 4.18
C GLY A 52 0.52 12.05 3.05
N ALA A 53 -0.70 11.58 3.25
CA ALA A 53 -1.53 11.06 2.17
C ALA A 53 -2.07 12.19 1.28
N GLY A 54 -2.32 11.91 0.00
CA GLY A 54 -2.82 12.90 -0.95
C GLY A 54 -4.33 13.19 -0.84
N PHE A 55 -5.07 12.29 -0.19
CA PHE A 55 -6.53 12.40 -0.02
C PHE A 55 -6.92 12.14 1.44
N PRO A 56 -8.04 12.73 1.89
CA PRO A 56 -8.50 12.55 3.25
C PRO A 56 -8.98 11.12 3.50
N ILE A 57 -8.67 10.57 4.68
CA ILE A 57 -9.11 9.23 5.09
C ILE A 57 -10.64 9.06 5.03
N ALA A 58 -11.40 10.15 5.17
CA ALA A 58 -12.85 10.13 5.03
C ALA A 58 -13.34 9.59 3.67
N GLN A 59 -12.57 9.74 2.59
CA GLN A 59 -12.94 9.22 1.27
C GLN A 59 -12.87 7.69 1.17
N VAL A 60 -11.93 7.03 1.85
CA VAL A 60 -11.92 5.56 1.89
C VAL A 60 -12.99 5.04 2.86
N LEU A 61 -13.25 5.77 3.94
CA LEU A 61 -14.30 5.41 4.91
C LEU A 61 -15.70 5.47 4.29
N SER A 62 -15.96 6.37 3.33
CA SER A 62 -17.23 6.43 2.61
C SER A 62 -17.52 5.19 1.76
N LEU A 63 -16.50 4.35 1.48
CA LEU A 63 -16.68 3.08 0.78
C LEU A 63 -17.18 1.95 1.67
N ALA A 64 -17.26 2.18 2.99
CA ALA A 64 -17.70 1.20 3.99
C ALA A 64 -18.96 1.67 4.75
N PRO A 65 -20.13 1.78 4.08
CA PRO A 65 -21.34 2.30 4.70
C PRO A 65 -21.78 1.50 5.93
N GLU A 66 -22.22 2.21 6.95
CA GLU A 66 -22.68 1.66 8.22
C GLU A 66 -24.05 0.98 8.13
N SER A 67 -24.78 1.15 7.02
CA SER A 67 -26.15 0.69 6.81
C SER A 67 -26.36 -0.80 7.05
N CYS A 68 -25.36 -1.65 6.78
CA CYS A 68 -25.42 -3.09 7.06
C CYS A 68 -24.88 -3.49 8.43
N ARG A 69 -24.16 -2.61 9.14
CA ARG A 69 -23.38 -2.96 10.34
C ARG A 69 -24.25 -3.51 11.48
N ALA A 70 -25.41 -2.88 11.70
CA ALA A 70 -26.37 -3.32 12.71
C ALA A 70 -27.02 -4.68 12.35
N ALA A 71 -27.43 -4.84 11.09
CA ALA A 71 -28.04 -6.08 10.61
C ALA A 71 -27.05 -7.26 10.62
N THR A 72 -25.77 -7.02 10.30
CA THR A 72 -24.70 -8.02 10.44
C THR A 72 -24.56 -8.48 11.88
N ARG A 73 -24.54 -7.55 12.84
CA ARG A 73 -24.45 -7.90 14.27
C ARG A 73 -25.66 -8.73 14.71
N GLN A 74 -26.87 -8.30 14.35
CA GLN A 74 -28.10 -9.04 14.66
C GLN A 74 -28.10 -10.46 14.09
N LEU A 75 -27.63 -10.63 12.85
CA LEU A 75 -27.49 -11.95 12.23
C LEU A 75 -26.52 -12.82 13.02
N LEU A 76 -25.31 -12.32 13.31
CA LEU A 76 -24.31 -13.08 14.06
C LEU A 76 -24.82 -13.49 15.46
N GLU A 77 -25.44 -12.56 16.18
CA GLU A 77 -26.02 -12.83 17.50
C GLU A 77 -27.16 -13.85 17.44
N ALA A 78 -28.02 -13.81 16.41
CA ALA A 78 -29.11 -14.76 16.23
C ALA A 78 -28.59 -16.15 15.82
N GLU A 79 -27.56 -16.23 14.97
CA GLU A 79 -26.89 -17.49 14.61
C GLU A 79 -26.22 -18.13 15.83
N ASP A 80 -25.56 -17.33 16.68
CA ASP A 80 -24.97 -17.79 17.93
C ASP A 80 -26.04 -18.32 18.91
N ARG A 81 -27.17 -17.60 19.07
CA ARG A 81 -28.31 -18.09 19.88
C ARG A 81 -28.87 -19.41 19.34
N ALA A 82 -29.04 -19.53 18.03
CA ALA A 82 -29.53 -20.76 17.40
C ALA A 82 -28.57 -21.93 17.65
N LYS A 83 -27.25 -21.68 17.57
CA LYS A 83 -26.24 -22.68 17.88
C LYS A 83 -26.27 -23.12 19.36
N GLN A 84 -26.37 -22.16 20.28
CA GLN A 84 -26.46 -22.47 21.72
C GLN A 84 -27.72 -23.28 22.04
N ALA A 85 -28.86 -22.93 21.43
CA ALA A 85 -30.10 -23.70 21.59
C ALA A 85 -29.99 -25.11 20.98
N GLU A 86 -29.26 -25.26 19.87
CA GLU A 86 -29.00 -26.56 19.22
C GLU A 86 -28.19 -27.48 20.15
N GLU A 87 -27.12 -26.93 20.74
CA GLU A 87 -26.25 -27.62 21.70
C GLU A 87 -27.02 -28.00 22.98
N ALA A 88 -27.84 -27.08 23.52
CA ALA A 88 -28.65 -27.34 24.70
C ALA A 88 -29.70 -28.44 24.47
N ALA A 89 -30.43 -28.38 23.34
CA ALA A 89 -31.40 -29.41 22.98
C ALA A 89 -30.73 -30.77 22.75
N ALA A 90 -29.59 -30.80 22.06
CA ALA A 90 -28.82 -32.03 21.85
C ALA A 90 -28.28 -32.61 23.17
N ALA A 91 -27.82 -31.76 24.10
CA ALA A 91 -27.34 -32.18 25.41
C ALA A 91 -28.44 -32.88 26.23
N LEU A 92 -29.66 -32.34 26.23
CA LEU A 92 -30.78 -32.97 26.93
C LEU A 92 -31.20 -34.31 26.31
N VAL A 93 -31.20 -34.41 24.98
CA VAL A 93 -31.49 -35.68 24.29
C VAL A 93 -30.40 -36.72 24.54
N ASN A 94 -29.12 -36.32 24.54
CA ASN A 94 -28.01 -37.21 24.87
C ASN A 94 -28.08 -37.65 26.34
N ALA A 95 -28.39 -36.75 27.28
CA ALA A 95 -28.58 -37.11 28.68
C ALA A 95 -29.70 -38.14 28.88
N ALA A 96 -30.81 -38.00 28.14
CA ALA A 96 -31.89 -39.00 28.16
C ALA A 96 -31.45 -40.35 27.58
N LEU A 97 -30.64 -40.36 26.50
CA LEU A 97 -30.06 -41.59 25.95
C LEU A 97 -29.07 -42.26 26.91
N ASP A 98 -28.27 -41.47 27.64
CA ASP A 98 -27.33 -41.95 28.65
C ASP A 98 -28.05 -42.49 29.88
N ASP A 99 -29.19 -41.91 30.28
CA ASP A 99 -30.01 -42.43 31.36
C ASP A 99 -30.55 -43.83 31.03
N LEU A 100 -31.03 -44.05 29.79
CA LEU A 100 -31.44 -45.38 29.34
C LEU A 100 -30.31 -46.42 29.42
N ARG A 101 -29.05 -46.01 29.17
CA ARG A 101 -27.87 -46.90 29.35
C ARG A 101 -27.63 -47.19 30.83
N ARG A 102 -27.70 -46.16 31.67
CA ARG A 102 -27.43 -46.24 33.11
C ARG A 102 -28.46 -47.09 33.84
N THR A 103 -29.72 -47.08 33.40
CA THR A 103 -30.82 -47.84 34.01
C THR A 103 -31.06 -49.20 33.36
N ASP A 104 -30.14 -49.70 32.53
CA ASP A 104 -30.26 -50.97 31.78
C ASP A 104 -31.52 -51.08 30.89
N GLN A 105 -32.04 -49.93 30.42
CA GLN A 105 -33.21 -49.84 29.54
C GLN A 105 -32.80 -49.60 28.07
N TRP A 106 -31.53 -49.75 27.73
CA TRP A 106 -31.02 -49.50 26.38
C TRP A 106 -31.67 -50.38 25.29
N HIS A 107 -32.11 -51.59 25.67
CA HIS A 107 -32.79 -52.52 24.77
C HIS A 107 -34.23 -52.11 24.45
N ASP A 108 -34.82 -51.16 25.22
CA ASP A 108 -36.13 -50.60 24.92
C ASP A 108 -36.05 -49.72 23.68
N THR A 109 -36.33 -50.35 22.54
CA THR A 109 -36.28 -49.68 21.24
C THR A 109 -37.41 -48.65 21.09
N ALA A 110 -38.54 -48.82 21.79
CA ALA A 110 -39.65 -47.88 21.75
C ALA A 110 -39.28 -46.55 22.41
N ARG A 111 -38.46 -46.57 23.47
CA ARG A 111 -37.93 -45.35 24.11
C ARG A 111 -36.69 -44.78 23.43
N ARG A 112 -35.77 -45.65 22.98
CA ARG A 112 -34.49 -45.23 22.37
C ARG A 112 -34.67 -44.64 20.97
N TYR A 113 -35.50 -45.25 20.12
CA TYR A 113 -35.62 -44.87 18.71
C TYR A 113 -36.10 -43.41 18.52
N PRO A 114 -37.14 -42.92 19.21
CA PRO A 114 -37.56 -41.52 19.13
C PRO A 114 -36.46 -40.52 19.48
N LEU A 115 -35.67 -40.80 20.54
CA LEU A 115 -34.56 -39.93 20.95
C LEU A 115 -33.44 -39.88 19.91
N VAL A 116 -33.11 -41.00 19.27
CA VAL A 116 -32.11 -41.04 18.18
C VAL A 116 -32.61 -40.27 16.95
N GLN A 117 -33.89 -40.42 16.58
CA GLN A 117 -34.49 -39.65 15.49
C GLN A 117 -34.52 -38.15 15.81
N LEU A 118 -34.81 -37.79 17.06
CA LEU A 118 -34.83 -36.41 17.52
C LEU A 118 -33.43 -35.78 17.47
N LEU A 119 -32.39 -36.49 17.93
CA LEU A 119 -31.00 -36.02 17.81
C LEU A 119 -30.61 -35.79 16.35
N ARG A 120 -31.05 -36.67 15.44
CA ARG A 120 -30.86 -36.50 14.00
C ARG A 120 -31.60 -35.27 13.48
N ALA A 121 -32.85 -35.06 13.91
CA ALA A 121 -33.66 -33.91 13.51
C ALA A 121 -33.06 -32.57 13.99
N ILE A 122 -32.51 -32.52 15.21
CA ILE A 122 -31.80 -31.36 15.75
C ILE A 122 -30.59 -31.01 14.87
N ARG A 123 -29.71 -31.99 14.60
CA ARG A 123 -28.52 -31.78 13.74
C ARG A 123 -28.87 -31.36 12.31
N GLN A 124 -30.02 -31.81 11.80
CA GLN A 124 -30.52 -31.43 10.48
C GLN A 124 -31.30 -30.12 10.50
N ARG A 125 -31.57 -29.53 11.67
CA ARG A 125 -32.44 -28.36 11.89
C ARG A 125 -33.85 -28.54 11.30
N LYS A 126 -34.34 -29.79 11.29
CA LYS A 126 -35.66 -30.18 10.76
C LYS A 126 -36.51 -30.73 11.90
N LEU A 127 -36.91 -29.85 12.79
CA LEU A 127 -37.61 -30.23 14.02
C LEU A 127 -39.08 -30.63 13.72
N PRO A 128 -39.55 -31.80 14.18
CA PRO A 128 -40.96 -32.18 14.06
C PRO A 128 -41.86 -31.27 14.90
N GLN A 129 -43.05 -30.91 14.43
CA GLN A 129 -43.93 -29.92 15.09
C GLN A 129 -44.35 -30.34 16.51
N THR A 130 -44.69 -31.61 16.68
CA THR A 130 -45.11 -32.17 17.97
C THR A 130 -44.17 -33.31 18.34
N VAL A 131 -43.77 -33.34 19.61
CA VAL A 131 -42.82 -34.31 20.16
C VAL A 131 -43.35 -34.79 21.50
N GLU A 132 -43.55 -36.11 21.64
CA GLU A 132 -43.90 -36.73 22.92
C GLU A 132 -42.61 -37.05 23.68
N GLN A 133 -42.12 -36.08 24.45
CA GLN A 133 -40.91 -36.19 25.29
C GLN A 133 -41.11 -35.40 26.60
N PRO A 134 -40.26 -35.59 27.62
CA PRO A 134 -40.31 -34.80 28.85
C PRO A 134 -40.28 -33.29 28.58
N ASP A 135 -40.98 -32.52 29.41
CA ASP A 135 -41.16 -31.07 29.25
C ASP A 135 -39.85 -30.31 29.03
N ALA A 136 -38.76 -30.71 29.69
CA ALA A 136 -37.44 -30.08 29.52
C ALA A 136 -36.90 -30.22 28.08
N ILE A 137 -37.10 -31.36 27.43
CA ILE A 137 -36.72 -31.57 26.02
C ILE A 137 -37.64 -30.75 25.12
N VAL A 138 -38.95 -30.77 25.37
CA VAL A 138 -39.93 -29.99 24.58
C VAL A 138 -39.61 -28.49 24.63
N GLN A 139 -39.35 -27.94 25.82
CA GLN A 139 -38.95 -26.54 26.00
C GLN A 139 -37.66 -26.20 25.27
N ALA A 140 -36.64 -27.07 25.32
CA ALA A 140 -35.39 -26.83 24.60
C ALA A 140 -35.56 -26.90 23.07
N LEU A 141 -36.44 -27.77 22.57
CA LEU A 141 -36.79 -27.83 21.16
C LEU A 141 -37.55 -26.57 20.71
N ASP A 142 -38.45 -26.05 21.55
CA ASP A 142 -39.18 -24.83 21.24
C ASP A 142 -38.27 -23.59 21.29
N ALA A 143 -37.34 -23.54 22.24
CA ALA A 143 -36.28 -22.54 22.26
C ALA A 143 -35.41 -22.59 20.99
N LEU A 144 -35.05 -23.80 20.53
CA LEU A 144 -34.33 -23.99 19.27
C LEU A 144 -35.15 -23.56 18.06
N ARG A 145 -36.45 -23.89 17.99
CA ARG A 145 -37.33 -23.41 16.91
C ARG A 145 -37.38 -21.89 16.87
N ALA A 146 -37.56 -21.25 18.02
CA ALA A 146 -37.63 -19.80 18.13
C ALA A 146 -36.31 -19.15 17.67
N ALA A 147 -35.16 -19.67 18.12
CA ALA A 147 -33.85 -19.17 17.74
C ALA A 147 -33.56 -19.38 16.24
N LEU A 148 -33.97 -20.51 15.64
CA LEU A 148 -33.85 -20.74 14.19
C LEU A 148 -34.73 -19.77 13.38
N ALA A 149 -35.95 -19.50 13.84
CA ALA A 149 -36.84 -18.53 13.20
C ALA A 149 -36.28 -17.10 13.29
N GLU A 150 -35.71 -16.74 14.44
CA GLU A 150 -35.03 -15.46 14.64
C GLU A 150 -33.82 -15.30 13.70
N ALA A 151 -32.98 -16.34 13.59
CA ALA A 151 -31.82 -16.34 12.69
C ALA A 151 -32.24 -16.17 11.22
N GLU A 152 -33.31 -16.85 10.77
CA GLU A 152 -33.81 -16.70 9.41
C GLU A 152 -34.38 -15.29 9.15
N ALA A 153 -35.10 -14.71 10.11
CA ALA A 153 -35.57 -13.33 10.01
C ALA A 153 -34.41 -12.32 9.95
N ALA A 154 -33.38 -12.51 10.80
CA ALA A 154 -32.18 -11.69 10.81
C ALA A 154 -31.41 -11.80 9.48
N LYS A 155 -31.37 -13.00 8.88
CA LYS A 155 -30.74 -13.23 7.57
C LYS A 155 -31.44 -12.49 6.43
N ILE A 156 -32.78 -12.46 6.43
CA ILE A 156 -33.56 -11.69 5.46
C ILE A 156 -33.27 -10.18 5.63
N SER A 157 -33.28 -9.69 6.88
CA SER A 157 -32.96 -8.29 7.20
C SER A 157 -31.54 -7.92 6.74
N TYR A 158 -30.55 -8.77 7.03
CA TYR A 158 -29.18 -8.61 6.54
C TYR A 158 -29.10 -8.57 5.02
N GLY A 159 -29.81 -9.45 4.31
CA GLY A 159 -29.81 -9.46 2.84
C GLY A 159 -30.28 -8.13 2.24
N ALA A 160 -31.33 -7.52 2.81
CA ALA A 160 -31.83 -6.22 2.38
C ALA A 160 -30.82 -5.09 2.70
N ALA A 161 -30.28 -5.06 3.92
CA ALA A 161 -29.32 -4.05 4.34
C ALA A 161 -27.98 -4.13 3.59
N PHE A 162 -27.51 -5.35 3.31
CA PHE A 162 -26.32 -5.60 2.50
C PHE A 162 -26.51 -5.10 1.06
N ALA A 163 -27.67 -5.35 0.45
CA ALA A 163 -27.97 -4.86 -0.88
C ALA A 163 -27.97 -3.33 -0.97
N GLU A 164 -28.47 -2.62 0.06
CA GLU A 164 -28.38 -1.15 0.12
C GLU A 164 -26.96 -0.66 0.34
N SER A 165 -26.23 -1.26 1.29
CA SER A 165 -24.81 -0.94 1.54
C SER A 165 -23.97 -1.08 0.26
N MET A 166 -24.19 -2.12 -0.55
CA MET A 166 -23.51 -2.24 -1.84
C MET A 166 -23.87 -1.12 -2.84
N ARG A 167 -25.11 -0.62 -2.85
CA ARG A 167 -25.52 0.52 -3.69
C ARG A 167 -24.88 1.81 -3.20
N GLU A 168 -24.83 2.03 -1.89
CA GLU A 168 -24.14 3.17 -1.27
C GLU A 168 -22.65 3.19 -1.61
N SER A 169 -21.94 2.06 -1.43
CA SER A 169 -20.53 1.93 -1.81
C SER A 169 -20.32 2.20 -3.30
N SER A 170 -21.15 1.66 -4.19
CA SER A 170 -21.04 1.89 -5.64
C SER A 170 -21.22 3.38 -5.99
N ARG A 171 -22.20 4.06 -5.38
CA ARG A 171 -22.38 5.52 -5.52
C ARG A 171 -21.18 6.31 -5.03
N ALA A 172 -20.61 5.94 -3.87
CA ALA A 172 -19.42 6.57 -3.33
C ALA A 172 -18.20 6.39 -4.24
N ILE A 173 -17.98 5.18 -4.78
CA ILE A 173 -16.92 4.90 -5.76
C ILE A 173 -17.08 5.75 -7.01
N ARG A 174 -18.31 5.88 -7.54
CA ARG A 174 -18.60 6.71 -8.72
C ARG A 174 -18.34 8.19 -8.46
N ALA A 175 -18.71 8.69 -7.28
CA ALA A 175 -18.42 10.06 -6.88
C ALA A 175 -16.91 10.33 -6.82
N VAL A 176 -16.13 9.42 -6.25
CA VAL A 176 -14.66 9.56 -6.22
C VAL A 176 -14.06 9.42 -7.64
N ALA A 177 -14.58 8.52 -8.46
CA ALA A 177 -14.15 8.38 -9.86
C ALA A 177 -14.39 9.66 -10.67
N ALA A 178 -15.40 10.46 -10.32
CA ALA A 178 -15.70 11.76 -10.92
C ALA A 178 -14.81 12.91 -10.45
N ASP A 179 -14.15 12.78 -9.30
CA ASP A 179 -13.27 13.81 -8.76
C ASP A 179 -12.05 14.04 -9.68
N GLU A 180 -11.83 15.30 -10.05
CA GLU A 180 -10.76 15.67 -10.99
C GLU A 180 -9.37 15.37 -10.44
N ARG A 181 -9.15 15.57 -9.13
CA ARG A 181 -7.87 15.28 -8.49
C ARG A 181 -7.63 13.78 -8.43
N PHE A 182 -8.66 12.98 -8.14
CA PHE A 182 -8.55 11.53 -8.20
C PHE A 182 -8.20 11.03 -9.60
N ARG A 183 -8.83 11.58 -10.63
CA ARG A 183 -8.52 11.24 -12.03
C ARG A 183 -7.10 11.61 -12.38
N GLU A 184 -6.66 12.81 -12.00
CA GLU A 184 -5.27 13.23 -12.20
C GLU A 184 -4.30 12.27 -11.51
N ALA A 185 -4.63 11.79 -10.31
CA ALA A 185 -3.85 10.78 -9.58
C ALA A 185 -3.64 9.51 -10.35
N VAL A 186 -4.76 8.91 -10.78
CA VAL A 186 -4.71 7.65 -11.50
C VAL A 186 -4.00 7.84 -12.82
N ILE A 187 -4.21 8.95 -13.54
CA ILE A 187 -3.51 9.23 -14.81
C ILE A 187 -2.00 9.34 -14.60
N TRP A 188 -1.56 10.07 -13.57
CA TRP A 188 -0.15 10.29 -13.26
C TRP A 188 0.54 9.00 -12.83
N GLN A 189 -0.11 8.18 -12.00
CA GLN A 189 0.46 6.92 -11.54
C GLN A 189 0.38 5.80 -12.60
N ASN A 190 -0.76 5.67 -13.26
CA ASN A 190 -1.06 4.59 -14.19
C ASN A 190 -2.15 5.00 -15.18
N ARG A 191 -1.73 5.60 -16.30
CA ARG A 191 -2.62 6.00 -17.39
C ARG A 191 -3.52 4.86 -17.91
N GLN A 192 -3.04 3.62 -17.92
CA GLN A 192 -3.84 2.48 -18.36
C GLN A 192 -4.99 2.17 -17.41
N ALA A 193 -4.77 2.27 -16.08
CA ALA A 193 -5.83 2.09 -15.09
C ALA A 193 -6.96 3.12 -15.24
N TYR A 194 -6.60 4.36 -15.59
CA TYR A 194 -7.59 5.39 -15.89
C TYR A 194 -8.46 5.00 -17.11
N HIS A 195 -7.83 4.61 -18.24
CA HIS A 195 -8.55 4.28 -19.47
C HIS A 195 -9.35 2.97 -19.40
N THR A 196 -8.91 2.00 -18.59
CA THR A 196 -9.56 0.67 -18.49
C THR A 196 -10.54 0.54 -17.32
N GLY A 197 -10.40 1.38 -16.30
CA GLY A 197 -11.16 1.34 -15.05
C GLY A 197 -12.07 2.55 -14.85
N VAL A 198 -11.45 3.72 -14.66
CA VAL A 198 -12.13 4.96 -14.26
C VAL A 198 -13.06 5.46 -15.37
N LEU A 199 -12.53 5.66 -16.57
CA LEU A 199 -13.29 6.21 -17.69
C LEU A 199 -14.48 5.33 -18.10
N PRO A 200 -14.34 3.99 -18.24
CA PRO A 200 -15.48 3.14 -18.58
C PRO A 200 -16.55 3.03 -17.49
N LEU A 201 -16.19 3.16 -16.20
CA LEU A 201 -17.17 3.14 -15.12
C LEU A 201 -18.08 4.37 -15.19
N GLN A 202 -17.52 5.55 -15.49
CA GLN A 202 -18.26 6.80 -15.66
C GLN A 202 -19.24 6.76 -16.83
N ALA A 203 -18.89 6.07 -17.92
CA ALA A 203 -19.74 5.96 -19.10
C ALA A 203 -20.92 4.99 -18.92
N GLN A 204 -20.88 4.11 -17.90
CA GLN A 204 -21.92 3.11 -17.66
C GLN A 204 -23.05 3.65 -16.78
N PRO A 205 -24.32 3.32 -17.07
CA PRO A 205 -25.45 3.70 -16.22
C PRO A 205 -25.37 3.00 -14.86
N GLU A 206 -25.87 3.67 -13.81
CA GLU A 206 -25.82 3.18 -12.42
C GLU A 206 -26.65 1.91 -12.17
N THR A 207 -27.54 1.56 -13.09
CA THR A 207 -28.47 0.43 -12.97
C THR A 207 -27.88 -0.90 -13.42
N THR A 208 -26.77 -0.87 -14.17
CA THR A 208 -26.06 -2.11 -14.53
C THR A 208 -25.19 -2.51 -13.34
N ARG A 209 -25.07 -3.81 -13.04
CA ARG A 209 -24.07 -4.32 -12.09
C ARG A 209 -23.60 -5.71 -12.53
N ASN A 210 -22.81 -5.72 -13.59
CA ASN A 210 -22.23 -6.93 -14.15
C ASN A 210 -20.85 -7.22 -13.53
N SER A 211 -20.26 -8.36 -13.89
CA SER A 211 -18.93 -8.74 -13.39
C SER A 211 -17.84 -7.71 -13.73
N LYS A 212 -17.94 -7.06 -14.90
CA LYS A 212 -16.96 -6.10 -15.36
C LYS A 212 -16.97 -4.81 -14.54
N GLN A 213 -18.15 -4.33 -14.18
CA GLN A 213 -18.30 -3.17 -13.30
C GLN A 213 -17.73 -3.43 -11.91
N ARG A 214 -17.96 -4.63 -11.35
CA ARG A 214 -17.36 -5.00 -10.05
C ARG A 214 -15.83 -4.91 -10.09
N GLN A 215 -15.21 -5.42 -11.16
CA GLN A 215 -13.75 -5.30 -11.34
C GLN A 215 -13.28 -3.84 -11.43
N GLN A 216 -14.06 -2.96 -12.07
CA GLN A 216 -13.74 -1.54 -12.18
C GLN A 216 -13.89 -0.82 -10.84
N GLU A 217 -14.96 -1.10 -10.10
CA GLU A 217 -15.20 -0.58 -8.75
C GLU A 217 -14.10 -1.05 -7.78
N GLU A 218 -13.71 -2.33 -7.82
CA GLU A 218 -12.61 -2.89 -7.03
C GLU A 218 -11.27 -2.21 -7.36
N LEU A 219 -10.96 -2.01 -8.65
CA LEU A 219 -9.76 -1.29 -9.07
C LEU A 219 -9.75 0.13 -8.49
N ILE A 220 -10.85 0.88 -8.62
CA ILE A 220 -10.94 2.25 -8.10
C ILE A 220 -10.83 2.25 -6.58
N ALA A 221 -11.54 1.36 -5.88
CA ALA A 221 -11.45 1.22 -4.42
C ALA A 221 -10.01 0.95 -3.96
N SER A 222 -9.22 0.17 -4.71
CA SER A 222 -7.80 -0.07 -4.40
C SER A 222 -6.95 1.21 -4.52
N TYR A 223 -7.22 2.07 -5.50
CA TYR A 223 -6.58 3.38 -5.63
C TYR A 223 -7.03 4.34 -4.54
N VAL A 224 -8.31 4.37 -4.18
CA VAL A 224 -8.81 5.20 -3.07
C VAL A 224 -8.12 4.80 -1.76
N GLN A 225 -8.03 3.50 -1.47
CA GLN A 225 -7.30 3.01 -0.29
C GLN A 225 -5.84 3.46 -0.30
N ARG A 226 -5.14 3.31 -1.44
CA ARG A 226 -3.75 3.74 -1.58
C ARG A 226 -3.61 5.23 -1.32
N TYR A 227 -4.41 6.06 -1.97
CA TYR A 227 -4.23 7.50 -1.90
C TYR A 227 -4.69 8.13 -0.58
N CYS A 228 -5.56 7.45 0.17
CA CYS A 228 -6.06 7.91 1.47
C CYS A 228 -5.26 7.37 2.66
N ALA A 229 -4.66 6.18 2.54
CA ALA A 229 -4.06 5.47 3.68
C ALA A 229 -2.57 5.17 3.53
N LYS A 230 -1.95 5.45 2.38
CA LYS A 230 -0.50 5.30 2.18
C LYS A 230 0.17 6.65 1.95
N ASN A 231 1.26 6.86 2.70
CA ASN A 231 2.15 7.99 2.52
C ASN A 231 3.19 7.65 1.43
N ASP A 232 2.72 7.49 0.20
CA ASP A 232 3.57 7.26 -0.98
C ASP A 232 3.68 8.55 -1.79
N THR A 233 4.89 8.99 -2.15
CA THR A 233 5.09 10.18 -2.99
C THR A 233 5.01 9.80 -4.47
N ILE A 234 3.90 10.17 -5.11
CA ILE A 234 3.63 9.97 -6.53
C ILE A 234 3.01 11.27 -7.05
N GLY A 235 3.82 12.16 -7.62
CA GLY A 235 3.34 13.49 -8.02
C GLY A 235 2.89 14.32 -6.80
N PHE A 236 1.71 14.96 -6.88
CA PHE A 236 1.17 15.75 -5.75
C PHE A 236 0.51 14.88 -4.66
N PHE A 237 0.30 13.60 -4.93
CA PHE A 237 -0.16 12.62 -3.95
C PHE A 237 1.03 12.14 -3.15
N GLY A 238 0.90 12.10 -1.83
CA GLY A 238 2.08 11.97 -0.99
C GLY A 238 2.85 13.25 -0.83
N PRO A 239 2.21 14.42 -0.60
CA PRO A 239 2.92 15.68 -0.48
C PRO A 239 3.97 15.58 0.63
N VAL A 240 5.07 16.26 0.39
CA VAL A 240 6.20 16.32 1.31
C VAL A 240 6.20 17.70 1.93
N GLY A 241 6.14 17.73 3.26
CA GLY A 241 6.27 18.94 4.06
C GLY A 241 7.49 18.86 4.98
N TRP A 242 7.83 20.00 5.56
CA TRP A 242 8.84 20.10 6.60
C TRP A 242 8.16 20.23 7.96
N ALA A 243 8.71 19.54 8.95
CA ALA A 243 8.34 19.73 10.34
C ALA A 243 9.61 19.92 11.16
N SER A 244 9.49 20.54 12.33
CA SER A 244 10.61 20.73 13.24
C SER A 244 10.25 20.32 14.65
N PHE A 245 11.22 19.73 15.35
CA PHE A 245 11.12 19.51 16.79
C PHE A 245 11.35 20.82 17.53
N ILE A 246 10.45 21.10 18.47
CA ILE A 246 10.55 22.21 19.41
C ILE A 246 10.79 21.67 20.83
N PRO A 247 11.58 22.35 21.68
CA PRO A 247 11.88 21.87 23.03
C PRO A 247 10.64 21.79 23.94
N GLU A 248 9.71 22.74 23.78
CA GLU A 248 8.51 22.85 24.59
C GLU A 248 7.30 23.19 23.71
N GLY A 249 6.14 22.62 24.03
CA GLY A 249 4.90 22.84 23.28
C GLY A 249 3.99 21.62 23.29
N PRO A 250 2.88 21.66 22.53
CA PRO A 250 2.03 20.49 22.34
C PRO A 250 2.80 19.37 21.61
N PRO A 251 2.47 18.09 21.86
CA PRO A 251 3.16 16.96 21.23
C PRO A 251 3.19 17.01 19.69
N ILE A 252 2.13 17.55 19.08
CA ILE A 252 2.03 17.80 17.64
C ILE A 252 1.27 19.12 17.45
N ARG A 253 1.82 20.01 16.62
CA ARG A 253 1.15 21.19 16.10
C ARG A 253 1.16 21.13 14.59
N MET A 254 -0.01 21.23 13.96
CA MET A 254 -0.14 21.23 12.50
C MET A 254 -0.87 22.51 12.08
N GLU A 255 -0.30 23.20 11.09
CA GLU A 255 -0.91 24.36 10.46
C GLU A 255 -1.16 24.03 8.98
N PRO A 256 -2.39 23.62 8.60
CA PRO A 256 -2.68 23.38 7.21
C PRO A 256 -2.63 24.69 6.43
N GLY A 257 -1.99 24.65 5.26
CA GLY A 257 -2.06 25.74 4.28
C GLY A 257 -3.44 25.83 3.61
N PRO A 258 -3.65 26.82 2.73
CA PRO A 258 -4.90 26.99 1.98
C PRO A 258 -5.16 25.86 0.97
N SER A 259 -4.13 25.11 0.61
CA SER A 259 -4.15 23.99 -0.34
C SER A 259 -3.30 22.83 0.18
N LEU A 260 -3.47 21.64 -0.42
CA LEU A 260 -2.68 20.45 -0.08
C LEU A 260 -1.19 20.61 -0.40
N THR A 261 -0.87 21.28 -1.50
CA THR A 261 0.50 21.57 -1.94
C THR A 261 0.71 23.08 -2.04
N GLU A 262 1.83 23.56 -1.53
CA GLU A 262 2.29 24.94 -1.69
C GLU A 262 2.90 25.17 -3.08
N SER A 263 3.73 24.22 -3.54
CA SER A 263 4.36 24.25 -4.86
C SER A 263 4.39 22.86 -5.49
N ARG A 264 4.53 22.80 -6.82
CA ARG A 264 4.69 21.58 -7.59
C ARG A 264 5.63 21.84 -8.74
N GLU A 265 6.64 20.99 -8.87
CA GLU A 265 7.54 20.96 -10.02
C GLU A 265 7.35 19.64 -10.77
N VAL A 266 7.44 19.70 -12.09
CA VAL A 266 7.31 18.54 -12.96
C VAL A 266 8.57 18.41 -13.81
N TYR A 267 9.03 17.18 -13.93
CA TYR A 267 10.24 16.82 -14.66
C TYR A 267 9.85 15.85 -15.76
N PHE A 268 10.56 15.89 -16.89
CA PHE A 268 10.43 14.84 -17.88
C PHE A 268 10.97 13.52 -17.32
N GLU A 269 10.27 12.43 -17.62
CA GLU A 269 10.78 11.10 -17.33
C GLU A 269 12.05 10.83 -18.16
N GLY A 270 13.03 10.15 -17.58
CA GLY A 270 14.33 9.92 -18.23
C GLY A 270 14.20 9.32 -19.63
N TRP A 271 13.34 8.30 -19.78
CA TRP A 271 13.13 7.64 -21.08
C TRP A 271 12.61 8.60 -22.17
N ALA A 272 11.84 9.63 -21.81
CA ALA A 272 11.30 10.57 -22.78
C ALA A 272 12.41 11.49 -23.30
N ILE A 273 13.30 11.92 -22.40
CA ILE A 273 14.50 12.67 -22.76
C ILE A 273 15.45 11.79 -23.58
N ASP A 274 15.66 10.53 -23.21
CA ASP A 274 16.51 9.59 -23.93
C ASP A 274 15.97 9.35 -25.35
N THR A 275 14.66 9.10 -25.49
CA THR A 275 13.99 8.91 -26.79
C THR A 275 14.14 10.15 -27.67
N LEU A 276 13.97 11.34 -27.09
CA LEU A 276 14.15 12.59 -27.80
C LEU A 276 15.61 12.76 -28.25
N ALA A 277 16.57 12.51 -27.36
CA ALA A 277 18.00 12.60 -27.64
C ALA A 277 18.43 11.61 -28.74
N GLU A 278 17.97 10.36 -28.68
CA GLU A 278 18.22 9.35 -29.71
C GLU A 278 17.62 9.75 -31.07
N THR A 279 16.39 10.27 -31.07
CA THR A 279 15.70 10.69 -32.28
C THR A 279 16.42 11.87 -32.94
N LEU A 280 16.79 12.88 -32.17
CA LEU A 280 17.59 14.01 -32.66
C LEU A 280 18.99 13.56 -33.10
N GLY A 281 19.62 12.63 -32.38
CA GLY A 281 20.95 12.10 -32.67
C GLY A 281 21.07 11.36 -34.01
N LYS A 282 19.95 10.83 -34.53
CA LYS A 282 19.88 10.24 -35.88
C LYS A 282 20.10 11.28 -36.98
N ASN A 283 19.78 12.55 -36.73
CA ASN A 283 20.01 13.64 -37.68
C ASN A 283 21.44 14.17 -37.57
N LYS A 284 22.34 13.66 -38.41
CA LYS A 284 23.75 14.09 -38.45
C LYS A 284 23.93 15.59 -38.73
N HIS A 285 22.96 16.25 -39.38
CA HIS A 285 23.02 17.69 -39.64
C HIS A 285 22.93 18.55 -38.38
N LEU A 286 22.45 17.99 -37.26
CA LEU A 286 22.41 18.68 -35.97
C LEU A 286 23.75 18.70 -35.26
N ARG A 287 24.65 17.73 -35.53
CA ARG A 287 25.92 17.57 -34.80
C ARG A 287 26.76 18.84 -34.71
N PRO A 288 26.94 19.66 -35.77
CA PRO A 288 27.71 20.90 -35.70
C PRO A 288 27.15 21.93 -34.72
N TRP A 289 25.85 21.83 -34.40
CA TRP A 289 25.10 22.77 -33.58
C TRP A 289 24.88 22.30 -32.14
N LEU A 290 25.27 21.06 -31.82
CA LEU A 290 25.21 20.54 -30.46
C LEU A 290 26.47 20.96 -29.70
N ALA A 291 26.33 21.22 -28.40
CA ALA A 291 27.44 21.49 -27.51
C ALA A 291 27.89 20.19 -26.82
N PRO A 292 28.95 19.51 -27.32
CA PRO A 292 29.39 18.25 -26.74
C PRO A 292 29.96 18.48 -25.34
N ARG A 293 29.56 17.63 -24.39
CA ARG A 293 30.09 17.62 -23.04
C ARG A 293 30.84 16.31 -22.80
N ARG A 294 32.00 16.39 -22.16
CA ARG A 294 32.67 15.21 -21.64
C ARG A 294 31.80 14.58 -20.54
N THR A 295 31.65 13.26 -20.58
CA THR A 295 30.92 12.52 -19.54
C THR A 295 31.45 12.90 -18.14
N PRO A 296 30.61 13.22 -17.14
CA PRO A 296 31.06 13.79 -15.86
C PRO A 296 32.08 12.96 -15.10
N PHE A 297 32.03 11.64 -15.28
CA PHE A 297 32.94 10.69 -14.65
C PHE A 297 34.15 10.31 -15.51
N ALA A 298 34.26 10.85 -16.73
CA ALA A 298 35.45 10.68 -17.55
C ALA A 298 36.51 11.70 -17.15
N TYR A 299 37.63 11.22 -16.60
CA TYR A 299 38.76 12.04 -16.22
C TYR A 299 39.88 11.89 -17.25
N LEU A 300 40.46 13.00 -17.69
CA LEU A 300 41.51 13.03 -18.69
C LEU A 300 42.77 13.63 -18.06
N GLU A 301 43.84 12.84 -17.99
CA GLU A 301 45.16 13.27 -17.54
C GLU A 301 46.14 13.20 -18.71
N GLY A 302 46.43 14.34 -19.33
CA GLY A 302 47.18 14.38 -20.59
C GLY A 302 46.45 13.60 -21.69
N THR A 303 47.03 12.46 -22.11
CA THR A 303 46.46 11.54 -23.10
C THR A 303 45.96 10.22 -22.49
N THR A 304 45.84 10.16 -21.17
CA THR A 304 45.31 9.01 -20.43
C THR A 304 43.86 9.28 -20.04
N LEU A 305 42.92 8.53 -20.62
CA LEU A 305 41.50 8.57 -20.30
C LEU A 305 41.19 7.57 -19.18
N GLN A 306 40.61 8.07 -18.09
CA GLN A 306 40.18 7.31 -16.93
C GLN A 306 38.65 7.25 -16.91
N LEU A 307 38.10 6.04 -16.81
CA LEU A 307 36.67 5.78 -16.67
C LEU A 307 36.44 4.88 -15.44
N PRO A 308 35.34 5.06 -14.68
CA PRO A 308 35.04 4.19 -13.55
C PRO A 308 34.95 2.72 -13.97
N LEU A 309 35.54 1.84 -13.18
CA LEU A 309 35.51 0.38 -13.37
C LEU A 309 36.20 -0.14 -14.65
N GLU A 310 36.90 0.73 -15.39
CA GLU A 310 37.66 0.38 -16.58
C GLU A 310 39.15 0.57 -16.35
N LYS A 311 39.97 -0.11 -17.16
CA LYS A 311 41.42 0.16 -17.17
C LYS A 311 41.67 1.52 -17.85
N PRO A 312 42.66 2.31 -17.37
CA PRO A 312 43.08 3.53 -18.06
C PRO A 312 43.37 3.26 -19.54
N ALA A 313 42.83 4.09 -20.43
CA ALA A 313 42.99 3.96 -21.87
C ALA A 313 43.87 5.08 -22.43
N GLN A 314 44.87 4.73 -23.24
CA GLN A 314 45.67 5.72 -23.95
C GLN A 314 44.93 6.20 -25.20
N ILE A 315 44.78 7.52 -25.35
CA ILE A 315 44.16 8.14 -26.52
C ILE A 315 45.18 9.00 -27.28
N SER A 316 44.89 9.32 -28.53
CA SER A 316 45.76 10.21 -29.32
C SER A 316 45.71 11.66 -28.80
N PRO A 317 46.75 12.47 -29.03
CA PRO A 317 46.73 13.91 -28.75
C PRO A 317 45.52 14.63 -29.37
N LYS A 318 45.13 14.25 -30.60
CA LYS A 318 43.93 14.79 -31.27
C LYS A 318 42.65 14.50 -30.50
N GLN A 319 42.48 13.25 -30.06
CA GLN A 319 41.31 12.85 -29.26
C GLN A 319 41.29 13.53 -27.90
N ALA A 320 42.45 13.68 -27.24
CA ALA A 320 42.58 14.40 -25.98
C ALA A 320 42.20 15.88 -26.14
N ALA A 321 42.70 16.55 -27.18
CA ALA A 321 42.36 17.94 -27.48
C ALA A 321 40.85 18.13 -27.72
N VAL A 322 40.20 17.24 -28.49
CA VAL A 322 38.74 17.26 -28.68
C VAL A 322 38.00 17.05 -27.36
N LEU A 323 38.34 16.00 -26.60
CA LEU A 323 37.67 15.70 -25.33
C LEU A 323 37.84 16.81 -24.28
N GLN A 324 38.98 17.51 -24.29
CA GLN A 324 39.24 18.64 -23.41
C GLN A 324 38.46 19.90 -23.83
N ALA A 325 38.16 20.05 -25.12
CA ALA A 325 37.32 21.12 -25.63
C ALA A 325 35.80 20.87 -25.47
N CYS A 326 35.38 19.63 -25.17
CA CYS A 326 33.98 19.26 -24.92
C CYS A 326 33.47 19.73 -23.54
N ASP A 327 33.22 21.04 -23.40
CA ASP A 327 32.75 21.69 -22.17
C ASP A 327 31.21 21.70 -21.99
N GLY A 328 30.47 21.32 -23.03
CA GLY A 328 29.01 21.38 -23.04
C GLY A 328 28.43 22.79 -23.13
N GLN A 329 29.25 23.79 -23.50
CA GLN A 329 28.85 25.17 -23.72
C GLN A 329 29.03 25.58 -25.20
N ARG A 330 30.19 25.29 -25.79
CA ARG A 330 30.50 25.63 -27.19
C ARG A 330 29.95 24.59 -28.16
N MET A 331 29.48 25.04 -29.32
CA MET A 331 28.99 24.15 -30.36
C MET A 331 30.14 23.37 -31.00
N ALA A 332 29.86 22.15 -31.48
CA ALA A 332 30.89 21.31 -32.10
C ALA A 332 31.60 21.98 -33.29
N ARG A 333 30.90 22.82 -34.07
CA ARG A 333 31.51 23.61 -35.16
C ARG A 333 32.50 24.67 -34.68
N GLU A 334 32.27 25.26 -33.51
CA GLU A 334 33.14 26.27 -32.91
C GLU A 334 34.39 25.58 -32.36
N ILE A 335 34.19 24.48 -31.63
CA ILE A 335 35.28 23.61 -31.17
C ILE A 335 36.14 23.14 -32.35
N ALA A 336 35.52 22.68 -33.45
CA ALA A 336 36.25 22.25 -34.64
C ALA A 336 37.06 23.40 -35.25
N ALA A 337 36.47 24.59 -35.41
CA ALA A 337 37.16 25.76 -35.95
C ALA A 337 38.33 26.22 -35.06
N ASP A 338 38.16 26.19 -33.74
CA ASP A 338 39.19 26.55 -32.77
C ASP A 338 40.35 25.55 -32.80
N LEU A 339 40.04 24.25 -32.82
CA LEU A 339 41.05 23.20 -32.86
C LEU A 339 41.83 23.22 -34.18
N VAL A 340 41.21 23.49 -35.32
CA VAL A 340 41.92 23.63 -36.61
C VAL A 340 42.89 24.82 -36.59
N ARG A 341 42.60 25.88 -35.83
CA ARG A 341 43.48 27.05 -35.68
C ARG A 341 44.58 26.86 -34.63
N ALA A 342 44.41 25.92 -33.70
CA ALA A 342 45.33 25.69 -32.60
C ALA A 342 46.57 24.89 -33.06
N PRO A 343 47.80 25.40 -32.90
CA PRO A 343 49.03 24.73 -33.37
C PRO A 343 49.25 23.35 -32.72
N ASP A 344 48.84 23.21 -31.46
CA ASP A 344 49.10 22.02 -30.63
C ASP A 344 48.03 20.93 -30.78
N SER A 345 46.92 21.20 -31.48
CA SER A 345 45.80 20.24 -31.61
C SER A 345 46.09 19.07 -32.55
N GLN A 346 47.04 19.26 -33.49
CA GLN A 346 47.34 18.35 -34.59
C GLN A 346 46.13 18.05 -35.51
N ILE A 347 45.06 18.85 -35.46
CA ILE A 347 43.86 18.72 -36.31
C ILE A 347 43.97 19.65 -37.51
N THR A 348 43.84 19.10 -38.72
CA THR A 348 43.87 19.86 -40.00
C THR A 348 42.45 19.98 -40.55
N GLY A 349 42.13 21.11 -41.22
CA GLY A 349 40.80 21.36 -41.76
C GLY A 349 40.50 20.56 -43.03
N GLU A 350 39.90 19.38 -42.87
CA GLU A 350 39.11 18.68 -43.90
C GLU A 350 37.73 18.33 -43.36
#